data_AF-A0A7C0YAZ1-F1
#
_entry.id   AF-A0A7C0YAZ1-F1
#
_cell.length_a   1.000
_cell.length_b   1.000
_cell.length_c   1.000
_cell.angle_alpha   90.00
_cell.angle_beta   90.00
_cell.angle_gamma   90.00
#
_symmetry.space_group_name_H-M   'P 1'
#
loop_
_entity.id
_entity.type
_entity.pdbx_description
1 polymer ?
#
loop_
_entity_poly.entity_id
_entity_poly.type
_entity_poly.pdbx_seq_one_letter_code
_entity_poly.pdbx_strand_id
1 'polypeptide(L)'
;LILKDGKIYFIDFSLGGFSSRIEDYGVDLNLLYEALRSTHFKILDVCWRKILEGYKKEFKQADRVIKKVEEIERRARYMKRK
;
A
#
# COMPACT_ATOMS: atom_id res chain seq x y z
N LEU A 1 4.21 6.49 -9.76
CA LEU A 1 5.56 6.68 -9.18
C LEU A 1 6.59 6.60 -10.30
N ILE A 2 7.56 7.52 -10.35
CA ILE A 2 8.72 7.43 -11.25
C ILE A 2 10.03 7.68 -10.48
N LEU A 3 11.11 7.03 -10.90
CA LEU A 3 12.45 7.24 -10.38
C LEU A 3 13.24 8.08 -11.39
N LYS A 4 13.78 9.23 -10.95
CA LYS A 4 14.63 10.09 -11.77
C LYS A 4 15.76 10.66 -10.91
N ASP A 5 17.00 10.51 -11.36
CA ASP A 5 18.21 11.03 -10.68
C ASP A 5 18.29 10.62 -9.19
N GLY A 6 17.97 9.35 -8.90
CA GLY A 6 17.97 8.81 -7.54
C GLY A 6 16.83 9.31 -6.64
N LYS A 7 15.88 10.08 -7.17
CA LYS A 7 14.73 10.61 -6.44
C LYS A 7 13.43 10.00 -6.93
N ILE A 8 12.54 9.71 -5.98
CA ILE A 8 11.21 9.17 -6.24
C ILE A 8 10.23 10.34 -6.38
N TYR A 9 9.43 10.32 -7.44
CA TYR A 9 8.36 11.28 -7.68
C TYR A 9 7.01 10.57 -7.73
N PHE A 10 6.05 11.12 -7.00
CA PHE A 10 4.64 10.75 -7.11
C PHE A 10 4.00 11.59 -8.22
N ILE A 11 3.22 10.92 -9.05
CA ILE A 11 2.52 11.50 -10.21
C ILE A 11 1.12 10.88 -10.28
N ASP A 12 0.26 11.48 -11.09
CA ASP A 12 -1.14 11.07 -11.29
C ASP A 12 -1.99 11.13 -10.01
N PHE A 13 -2.30 12.36 -9.59
CA PHE A 13 -3.18 12.64 -8.45
C PHE A 13 -4.64 12.90 -8.87
N SER A 14 -5.03 12.51 -10.10
CA SER A 14 -6.35 12.80 -10.66
C SER A 14 -7.51 12.19 -9.86
N LEU A 15 -7.27 11.03 -9.24
CA LEU A 15 -8.21 10.34 -8.34
C LEU A 15 -7.87 10.55 -6.85
N GLY A 16 -6.85 11.34 -6.55
CA GLY A 16 -6.44 11.63 -5.18
C GLY A 16 -7.38 12.62 -4.49
N GLY A 17 -7.45 12.55 -3.17
CA GLY A 17 -8.22 13.47 -2.36
C GLY A 17 -7.65 13.61 -0.96
N PHE A 18 -8.03 14.69 -0.26
CA PHE A 18 -7.70 14.84 1.14
C PHE A 18 -8.61 13.94 1.98
N SER A 19 -8.00 13.05 2.77
CA SER A 19 -8.72 12.21 3.71
C SER A 19 -7.91 12.00 4.98
N SER A 20 -8.61 11.79 6.08
CA SER A 20 -8.05 11.34 7.36
C SER A 20 -8.55 9.96 7.77
N ARG A 21 -9.29 9.27 6.88
CA ARG A 21 -9.87 7.96 7.18
C ARG A 21 -8.83 6.86 7.04
N ILE A 22 -8.76 5.98 8.03
CA ILE A 22 -7.91 4.78 7.99
C ILE A 22 -8.25 3.87 6.81
N GLU A 23 -9.52 3.83 6.39
CA GLU A 23 -9.94 3.05 5.21
C GLU A 23 -9.22 3.53 3.94
N ASP A 24 -9.18 4.84 3.68
CA ASP A 24 -8.58 5.38 2.45
C ASP A 24 -7.07 5.13 2.43
N TYR A 25 -6.38 5.37 3.56
CA TYR A 25 -4.96 5.02 3.67
C TYR A 25 -4.71 3.51 3.48
N GLY A 26 -5.62 2.67 3.99
CA GLY A 26 -5.53 1.23 3.83
C GLY A 26 -5.73 0.80 2.38
N VAL A 27 -6.64 1.44 1.65
CA VAL A 27 -6.85 1.21 0.22
C VAL A 27 -5.61 1.59 -0.58
N ASP A 28 -5.02 2.76 -0.33
CA ASP A 28 -3.80 3.21 -1.02
C ASP A 28 -2.61 2.27 -0.76
N LEU A 29 -2.39 1.90 0.50
CA LEU A 29 -1.29 1.01 0.88
C LEU A 29 -1.52 -0.42 0.32
N ASN A 30 -2.76 -0.88 0.27
CA ASN A 30 -3.11 -2.16 -0.37
C ASN A 30 -2.90 -2.11 -1.89
N LEU A 31 -3.23 -1.00 -2.55
CA LEU A 31 -2.99 -0.84 -3.98
C LEU A 31 -1.50 -0.97 -4.32
N LEU A 32 -0.62 -0.40 -3.49
CA LEU A 32 0.82 -0.57 -3.62
C LEU A 32 1.26 -2.04 -3.44
N TYR A 33 0.70 -2.73 -2.45
CA TYR A 33 0.96 -4.16 -2.23
C TYR A 33 0.56 -5.00 -3.45
N GLU A 34 -0.64 -4.78 -3.99
CA GLU A 34 -1.13 -5.49 -5.17
C GLU A 34 -0.28 -5.23 -6.42
N ALA A 35 0.14 -3.97 -6.62
CA ALA A 35 1.03 -3.60 -7.72
C ALA A 35 2.38 -4.35 -7.63
N LEU A 36 2.97 -4.44 -6.42
CA LEU A 36 4.20 -5.21 -6.20
C LEU A 36 3.97 -6.72 -6.36
N ARG A 37 2.86 -7.24 -5.84
CA ARG A 37 2.53 -8.66 -5.92
C ARG A 37 2.34 -9.12 -7.37
N SER A 38 1.69 -8.31 -8.19
CA SER A 38 1.41 -8.63 -9.60
C SER A 38 2.65 -8.61 -10.50
N THR A 39 3.61 -7.73 -10.21
CA THR A 39 4.78 -7.49 -11.09
C THR A 39 6.09 -8.08 -10.56
N HIS A 40 6.28 -8.12 -9.23
CA HIS A 40 7.55 -8.42 -8.57
C HIS A 40 7.40 -9.48 -7.46
N PHE A 41 6.58 -10.50 -7.68
CA PHE A 41 6.23 -11.52 -6.66
C PHE A 41 7.45 -12.20 -5.99
N LYS A 42 8.57 -12.36 -6.70
CA LYS A 42 9.79 -13.02 -6.17
C LYS A 42 10.49 -12.25 -5.05
N ILE A 43 10.32 -10.92 -5.01
CA ILE A 43 10.94 -10.02 -4.02
C ILE A 43 9.92 -9.35 -3.11
N LEU A 44 8.65 -9.73 -3.24
CA LEU A 44 7.51 -9.10 -2.57
C LEU A 44 7.75 -8.99 -1.06
N ASP A 45 8.13 -10.08 -0.40
CA ASP A 45 8.26 -10.10 1.06
C ASP A 45 9.34 -9.12 1.57
N VAL A 46 10.46 -9.03 0.85
CA VAL A 46 11.56 -8.14 1.20
C VAL A 46 11.17 -6.68 0.98
N CYS A 47 10.59 -6.37 -0.18
CA CYS A 47 10.12 -5.03 -0.52
C CYS A 47 9.01 -4.58 0.43
N TRP A 48 8.02 -5.44 0.65
CA TRP A 48 6.86 -5.14 1.49
C TRP A 48 7.27 -4.85 2.92
N ARG A 49 8.14 -5.69 3.50
CA ARG A 49 8.69 -5.43 4.84
C ARG A 49 9.38 -4.08 4.94
N LYS A 50 10.17 -3.69 3.94
CA LYS A 50 10.86 -2.39 3.93
C LYS A 50 9.92 -1.20 3.77
N ILE A 51 8.87 -1.35 2.96
CA ILE A 51 7.81 -0.36 2.83
C ILE A 51 7.09 -0.17 4.17
N LEU A 52 6.70 -1.27 4.83
CA LEU A 52 6.04 -1.20 6.14
C LEU A 52 6.93 -0.59 7.22
N GLU A 53 8.23 -0.90 7.22
CA GLU A 53 9.21 -0.30 8.14
C GLU A 53 9.27 1.22 7.97
N GLY A 54 9.40 1.72 6.74
CA GLY A 54 9.39 3.15 6.45
C GLY A 54 8.04 3.81 6.79
N TYR A 55 6.93 3.16 6.45
CA TYR A 55 5.59 3.67 6.73
C TYR A 55 5.32 3.81 8.23
N LYS A 56 5.73 2.80 9.04
CA LYS A 56 5.63 2.85 10.50
C LYS A 56 6.46 3.97 11.12
N LYS A 57 7.64 4.23 10.56
CA LYS A 57 8.53 5.28 11.06
C LYS A 57 7.96 6.68 10.86
N GLU A 58 7.32 6.93 9.72
CA GLU A 58 6.89 8.27 9.31
C GLU A 58 5.41 8.56 9.62
N PHE A 59 4.56 7.53 9.78
CA PHE A 59 3.12 7.71 9.95
C PHE A 59 2.61 7.19 11.30
N LYS A 60 2.14 8.11 12.16
CA LYS A 60 1.70 7.79 13.54
C LYS A 60 0.61 6.73 13.64
N GLN A 61 -0.26 6.62 12.64
CA GLN A 61 -1.39 5.67 12.63
C GLN A 61 -1.08 4.40 11.82
N ALA A 62 0.19 4.16 11.47
CA ALA A 62 0.60 3.08 10.58
C ALA A 62 0.05 1.70 10.98
N ASP A 63 0.12 1.31 12.25
CA ASP A 63 -0.37 -0.01 12.68
C ASP A 63 -1.87 -0.20 12.41
N ARG A 64 -2.67 0.88 12.53
CA ARG A 64 -4.11 0.85 12.20
C ARG A 64 -4.33 0.67 10.70
N VAL A 65 -3.51 1.33 9.88
CA VAL A 65 -3.57 1.21 8.41
C VAL A 65 -3.12 -0.19 7.96
N ILE A 66 -2.06 -0.73 8.55
CA ILE A 66 -1.55 -2.07 8.20
C ILE A 66 -2.59 -3.14 8.53
N LYS A 67 -3.22 -3.05 9.72
CA LYS A 67 -4.35 -3.92 10.05
C LYS A 67 -5.50 -3.77 9.05
N LYS A 68 -5.75 -2.56 8.56
CA LYS A 68 -6.76 -2.32 7.53
C LYS A 68 -6.41 -2.99 6.20
N VAL A 69 -5.15 -2.99 5.78
CA VAL A 69 -4.68 -3.72 4.59
C VAL A 69 -4.99 -5.21 4.72
N GLU A 70 -4.69 -5.81 5.87
CA GLU A 70 -4.99 -7.24 6.14
C GLU A 70 -6.50 -7.55 6.04
N GLU A 71 -7.34 -6.64 6.56
CA GLU A 71 -8.81 -6.75 6.44
C GLU A 71 -9.30 -6.65 4.99
N ILE A 72 -8.74 -5.73 4.20
CA ILE A 72 -9.05 -5.57 2.76
C ILE A 72 -8.67 -6.84 2.00
N GLU A 73 -7.46 -7.35 2.20
CA GLU A 73 -6.98 -8.58 1.55
C GLU A 73 -7.85 -9.79 1.89
N ARG A 74 -8.31 -9.89 3.14
CA ARG A 74 -9.23 -10.95 3.55
C ARG A 74 -10.57 -10.84 2.83
N ARG A 75 -11.14 -9.64 2.69
CA ARG A 75 -12.40 -9.41 1.96
C ARG A 75 -12.27 -9.79 0.48
N ALA A 76 -11.17 -9.42 -0.17
CA ALA A 76 -10.92 -9.76 -1.58
C ALA A 76 -10.87 -11.28 -1.80
N ARG A 77 -10.29 -12.05 -0.86
CA ARG A 77 -10.25 -13.52 -0.94
C ARG A 77 -11.63 -14.19 -0.84
N TYR A 78 -12.54 -13.64 -0.03
CA TYR A 78 -13.91 -14.19 0.03
C TYR A 78 -14.67 -13.96 -1.27
N MET A 79 -14.48 -12.81 -1.92
CA MET A 79 -15.14 -12.51 -3.19
C MET A 79 -14.66 -13.42 -4.33
N LYS A 80 -13.38 -13.81 -4.37
CA LYS A 80 -12.85 -14.75 -5.39
C LYS A 80 -13.33 -16.19 -5.25
N ARG A 81 -13.91 -16.56 -4.09
CA ARG A 81 -14.38 -17.93 -3.80
C ARG A 81 -15.86 -18.14 -4.11
N LYS A 82 -16.55 -17.11 -4.60
CA LYS A 82 -17.96 -17.14 -4.98
C LYS A 82 -18.07 -16.95 -6.49
#